data_AF-A0A2E8SWN4-F1
#
_entry.id   AF-A0A2E8SWN4-F1
#
_cell.length_a   1.000
_cell.length_b   1.000
_cell.length_c   1.000
_cell.angle_alpha   90.00
_cell.angle_beta   90.00
_cell.angle_gamma   90.00
#
_symmetry.space_group_name_H-M   'P 1'
#
loop_
_entity.id
_entity.type
_entity.pdbx_description
1 polymer ?
#
loop_
_entity_poly.entity_id
_entity_poly.type
_entity_poly.pdbx_seq_one_letter_code
_entity_poly.pdbx_strand_id
1 'polypeptide(L)'
;MRTCIDQLLALPHIDAPRLKGEVHYLAGRLEELRSRRTITNDAYLDAGAIQGAIELVANMIDMGVPQSEIQDHLRSTLQRANRIELKHPGLNWAVESGRAS
;
A
#
# COMPACT_ATOMS: atom_id res chain seq x y z
N MET A 1 4.91 -3.08 -1.29
CA MET A 1 3.46 -3.14 -0.96
C MET A 1 3.19 -3.85 0.35
N ARG A 2 3.55 -5.14 0.51
CA ARG A 2 3.39 -5.87 1.79
C ARG A 2 4.05 -5.12 2.95
N THR A 3 5.31 -4.71 2.78
CA THR A 3 6.08 -4.01 3.81
C THR A 3 5.41 -2.73 4.30
N CYS A 4 4.78 -1.96 3.40
CA CYS A 4 4.03 -0.76 3.77
C CYS A 4 2.86 -1.09 4.71
N ILE A 5 2.10 -2.15 4.40
CA ILE A 5 0.94 -2.55 5.22
C ILE A 5 1.39 -3.16 6.55
N ASP A 6 2.47 -3.96 6.55
CA ASP A 6 3.06 -4.50 7.78
C ASP A 6 3.51 -3.36 8.71
N GLN A 7 4.11 -2.29 8.18
CA GLN A 7 4.48 -1.10 8.95
C GLN A 7 3.26 -0.38 9.54
N LEU A 8 2.16 -0.27 8.79
CA LEU A 8 0.92 0.34 9.28
C LEU A 8 0.28 -0.49 10.40
N LEU A 9 0.27 -1.82 10.26
CA LEU A 9 -0.28 -2.74 11.27
C LEU A 9 0.57 -2.80 12.56
N ALA A 10 1.86 -2.47 12.48
CA ALA A 10 2.74 -2.41 13.64
C ALA A 10 2.51 -1.16 14.51
N LEU A 11 1.75 -0.17 14.02
CA LEU A 11 1.47 1.05 14.78
C LEU A 11 0.36 0.81 15.83
N PRO A 12 0.53 1.33 17.05
CA PRO A 12 -0.51 1.24 18.09
C PRO A 12 -1.75 2.07 17.75
N HIS A 13 -1.59 3.13 16.96
CA HIS A 13 -2.67 3.97 16.45
C HIS A 13 -2.35 4.40 15.02
N ILE A 14 -3.35 4.31 14.15
CA ILE A 14 -3.21 4.63 12.74
C ILE A 14 -3.91 5.97 12.46
N ASP A 15 -3.15 6.94 11.98
CA ASP A 15 -3.59 8.29 11.68
C ASP A 15 -3.77 8.54 10.17
N ALA A 16 -4.83 9.27 9.80
CA ALA A 16 -5.16 9.55 8.40
C ALA A 16 -4.08 10.32 7.64
N PRO A 17 -3.39 11.34 8.21
CA PRO A 17 -2.33 12.06 7.50
C PRO A 17 -1.17 11.14 7.07
N ARG A 18 -0.80 10.18 7.91
CA ARG A 18 0.25 9.22 7.59
C ARG A 18 -0.16 8.27 6.47
N LEU A 19 -1.39 7.76 6.49
CA LEU A 19 -1.90 6.93 5.39
C LEU A 19 -1.95 7.69 4.07
N LYS A 20 -2.36 8.96 4.08
CA LYS A 20 -2.34 9.81 2.89
C LYS A 20 -0.92 10.01 2.35
N GLY A 21 0.06 10.18 3.24
CA GLY A 21 1.48 10.21 2.87
C GLY A 21 1.94 8.91 2.22
N GLU A 22 1.55 7.77 2.78
CA GLU A 22 1.83 6.44 2.23
C GLU A 22 1.20 6.23 0.85
N VAL A 23 -0.05 6.63 0.67
CA VAL A 23 -0.75 6.59 -0.63
C VAL A 23 -0.02 7.46 -1.67
N HIS A 24 0.38 8.67 -1.29
CA HIS A 24 1.11 9.57 -2.18
C HIS A 24 2.47 9.00 -2.59
N TYR A 25 3.22 8.45 -1.63
CA TYR A 25 4.48 7.75 -1.91
C TYR A 25 4.27 6.59 -2.90
N LEU A 26 3.28 5.74 -2.64
CA LEU A 26 2.98 4.59 -3.50
C LEU A 26 2.60 5.03 -4.92
N ALA A 27 1.74 6.03 -5.05
CA ALA A 27 1.34 6.56 -6.36
C ALA A 27 2.56 7.06 -7.16
N GLY A 28 3.41 7.88 -6.54
CA GLY A 28 4.62 8.41 -7.19
C GLY A 28 5.60 7.32 -7.59
N ARG A 29 5.84 6.34 -6.71
CA ARG A 29 6.79 5.26 -6.97
C ARG A 29 6.29 4.28 -8.01
N LEU A 30 5.02 3.90 -7.98
CA LEU A 30 4.45 3.00 -8.98
C LEU A 30 4.51 3.63 -10.37
N GLU A 31 4.22 4.92 -10.49
CA GLU A 31 4.33 5.66 -11.75
C GLU A 31 5.77 5.73 -12.25
N GLU A 32 6.73 6.00 -11.36
CA GLU A 32 8.16 6.02 -11.71
C GLU A 32 8.65 4.64 -12.18
N LEU A 33 8.32 3.57 -11.44
CA LEU A 33 8.71 2.20 -11.77
C LEU A 33 8.09 1.74 -13.09
N ARG A 34 6.85 2.15 -13.37
CA ARG A 34 6.17 1.90 -14.65
C ARG A 34 6.84 2.64 -15.79
N SER A 35 7.13 3.93 -15.61
CA SER A 35 7.81 4.77 -16.61
C SER A 35 9.20 4.23 -16.97
N ARG A 36 9.96 3.76 -15.97
CA ARG A 36 11.26 3.09 -16.14
C ARG A 36 11.16 1.65 -16.66
N ARG A 37 9.94 1.13 -16.88
CA ARG A 37 9.65 -0.26 -17.28
C ARG A 37 10.24 -1.31 -16.31
N THR A 38 10.43 -0.94 -15.05
CA THR A 38 10.90 -1.83 -13.98
C THR A 38 9.78 -2.76 -13.50
N ILE A 39 8.53 -2.32 -13.59
CA ILE A 39 7.34 -3.15 -13.36
C ILE A 39 6.50 -3.23 -14.63
N THR A 40 5.73 -4.31 -14.76
CA THR A 40 4.78 -4.49 -15.86
C THR A 40 3.53 -3.62 -15.65
N ASN A 41 2.78 -3.36 -16.73
CA ASN A 41 1.50 -2.67 -16.61
C ASN A 41 0.51 -3.46 -15.73
N ASP A 42 0.52 -4.79 -15.81
CA ASP A 42 -0.32 -5.63 -14.96
C ASP A 42 0.05 -5.50 -13.48
N ALA A 43 1.35 -5.46 -13.16
CA ALA A 43 1.83 -5.23 -11.80
C ALA A 43 1.44 -3.84 -11.30
N TYR A 44 1.49 -2.82 -12.16
CA TYR A 44 1.03 -1.47 -11.85
C TYR A 44 -0.47 -1.42 -11.53
N LEU A 45 -1.31 -2.08 -12.34
CA LEU A 45 -2.76 -2.13 -12.12
C LEU A 45 -3.12 -2.87 -10.82
N ASP A 46 -2.49 -4.03 -10.58
CA ASP A 46 -2.70 -4.79 -9.35
C ASP A 46 -2.22 -4.00 -8.12
N ALA A 47 -1.07 -3.32 -8.20
CA ALA A 47 -0.56 -2.47 -7.13
C ALA A 47 -1.47 -1.27 -6.85
N GLY A 48 -2.05 -0.67 -7.90
CA GLY A 48 -3.03 0.42 -7.78
C GLY A 48 -4.26 0.00 -6.97
N ALA A 49 -4.68 -1.26 -7.05
CA ALA A 49 -5.77 -1.77 -6.22
C ALA A 49 -5.45 -1.82 -4.72
N ILE A 50 -4.17 -1.98 -4.36
CA ILE A 50 -3.70 -1.90 -2.96
C ILE A 50 -3.57 -0.44 -2.52
N GLN A 51 -3.03 0.43 -3.37
CA GLN A 51 -2.97 1.87 -3.10
C GLN A 51 -4.38 2.42 -2.79
N GLY A 52 -5.37 2.13 -3.64
CA GLY A 52 -6.75 2.58 -3.43
C GLY A 52 -7.39 1.98 -2.17
N ALA A 53 -7.01 0.77 -1.77
CA ALA A 53 -7.47 0.18 -0.51
C ALA A 53 -6.90 0.93 0.71
N ILE A 54 -5.64 1.37 0.67
CA ILE A 54 -5.04 2.18 1.74
C ILE A 54 -5.69 3.58 1.78
N GLU A 55 -5.98 4.17 0.62
CA GLU A 55 -6.69 5.44 0.53
C GLU A 55 -8.10 5.37 1.13
N LEU A 56 -8.83 4.28 0.88
CA LEU A 56 -10.11 4.02 1.52
C LEU A 56 -9.98 3.98 3.04
N VAL A 57 -8.96 3.31 3.58
CA VAL A 57 -8.71 3.25 5.03
C VAL A 57 -8.40 4.64 5.59
N ALA A 58 -7.66 5.48 4.86
CA ALA A 58 -7.40 6.86 5.26
C ALA A 58 -8.70 7.65 5.42
N ASN A 59 -9.63 7.50 4.46
CA ASN A 59 -10.94 8.13 4.51
C ASN A 59 -11.80 7.56 5.64
N MET A 60 -11.73 6.26 5.93
CA MET A 60 -12.43 5.64 7.06
C MET A 60 -11.99 6.24 8.40
N ILE A 61 -10.68 6.50 8.57
CA ILE A 61 -10.16 7.19 9.76
C ILE A 61 -10.74 8.60 9.87
N ASP A 62 -10.75 9.36 8.78
CA ASP A 62 -11.32 10.72 8.75
C ASP A 62 -12.82 10.73 9.10
N MET A 63 -13.56 9.68 8.71
CA MET A 63 -14.98 9.51 9.05
C MET A 63 -15.22 9.03 10.48
N GLY A 64 -14.17 8.78 11.27
CA GLY A 64 -14.28 8.32 12.65
C GLY A 64 -14.64 6.84 12.80
N VAL A 65 -14.34 6.01 11.78
CA VAL A 65 -14.55 4.56 11.85
C VAL A 65 -13.69 3.96 12.97
N PRO A 66 -14.21 2.96 13.73
CA PRO A 66 -13.45 2.30 14.78
C PRO A 66 -12.12 1.70 14.31
N GLN A 67 -11.09 1.83 15.14
CA GLN A 67 -9.75 1.30 14.85
C GLN A 67 -9.75 -0.23 14.65
N SER A 68 -10.68 -0.96 15.26
CA SER A 68 -10.83 -2.41 15.02
C SER A 68 -11.18 -2.73 13.57
N GLU A 69 -12.13 -1.99 12.99
CA GLU A 69 -12.53 -2.18 11.58
C GLU A 69 -11.40 -1.77 10.63
N ILE A 70 -10.70 -0.68 10.94
CA ILE A 70 -9.50 -0.23 10.21
C ILE A 70 -8.44 -1.34 10.18
N GLN A 71 -8.17 -1.97 11.33
CA GLN A 71 -7.22 -3.07 11.42
C GLN A 71 -7.67 -4.30 10.62
N ASP A 72 -8.95 -4.65 10.65
CA ASP A 72 -9.49 -5.77 9.87
C ASP A 72 -9.37 -5.51 8.35
N HIS A 73 -9.68 -4.30 7.91
CA HIS A 73 -9.48 -3.88 6.52
C HIS A 73 -8.01 -3.93 6.10
N LEU A 74 -7.09 -3.49 6.94
CA LEU A 74 -5.65 -3.56 6.65
C LEU A 74 -5.15 -5.01 6.61
N ARG A 75 -5.62 -5.90 7.49
CA ARG A 75 -5.29 -7.34 7.42
C ARG A 75 -5.78 -7.98 6.12
N SER A 76 -6.99 -7.66 5.68
CA SER A 76 -7.51 -8.13 4.38
C SER A 76 -6.66 -7.59 3.22
N THR A 77 -6.26 -6.33 3.30
CA THR A 77 -5.39 -5.68 2.30
C THR A 77 -4.00 -6.32 2.28
N LEU A 78 -3.45 -6.72 3.44
CA LEU A 78 -2.20 -7.46 3.54
C LEU A 78 -2.28 -8.80 2.82
N GLN A 79 -3.37 -9.55 2.99
CA GLN A 79 -3.59 -10.82 2.29
C GLN A 79 -3.62 -10.62 0.76
N ARG A 80 -4.26 -9.53 0.29
CA ARG A 80 -4.26 -9.16 -1.13
C ARG A 80 -2.86 -8.79 -1.62
N ALA A 81 -2.11 -8.00 -0.85
CA ALA A 81 -0.73 -7.62 -1.19
C ALA A 81 0.19 -8.84 -1.29
N ASN A 82 0.03 -9.83 -0.41
CA ASN A 82 0.77 -11.10 -0.48
C ASN A 82 0.47 -11.86 -1.77
N ARG A 83 -0.80 -11.93 -2.20
CA ARG A 83 -1.18 -12.58 -3.47
C ARG A 83 -0.59 -11.87 -4.68
N ILE A 84 -0.56 -10.53 -4.66
CA ILE A 84 0.04 -9.73 -5.73
C ILE A 84 1.55 -9.95 -5.77
N GLU A 85 2.24 -10.03 -4.63
CA GLU A 85 3.67 -10.35 -4.59
C GLU A 85 3.97 -11.74 -5.17
N LEU A 86 3.10 -12.73 -4.92
CA LEU A 86 3.24 -14.06 -5.53
C LEU A 86 3.01 -14.02 -7.05
N LYS A 87 2.10 -13.18 -7.52
CA LYS A 87 1.81 -13.00 -8.95
C LYS A 87 2.91 -12.20 -9.67
N HIS A 88 3.48 -11.21 -8.99
CA HIS A 88 4.52 -10.31 -9.50
C HIS A 88 5.71 -10.26 -8.52
N PRO A 89 6.58 -11.30 -8.53
CA PRO A 89 7.69 -11.40 -7.59
C PRO A 89 8.65 -10.20 -7.69
N GLY A 90 9.02 -9.62 -6.56
CA GLY A 90 9.95 -8.49 -6.48
C GLY A 90 9.28 -7.13 -6.58
N LEU A 91 7.95 -7.06 -6.78
CA LEU A 91 7.20 -5.81 -6.76
C LEU A 91 7.33 -5.09 -5.41
N ASN A 92 7.24 -5.82 -4.30
CA ASN A 92 7.43 -5.26 -2.97
C ASN A 92 8.82 -4.65 -2.85
N TRP A 93 9.87 -5.36 -3.26
CA TRP A 93 11.24 -4.85 -3.22
C TRP A 93 11.43 -3.63 -4.12
N ALA A 94 10.87 -3.62 -5.34
CA ALA A 94 10.95 -2.48 -6.25
C ALA A 94 10.35 -1.22 -5.64
N VAL A 95 9.23 -1.35 -4.93
CA VAL A 95 8.60 -0.25 -4.19
C VAL A 95 9.45 0.18 -2.99
N GLU A 96 9.96 -0.77 -2.19
CA GLU A 96 10.75 -0.45 -0.99
C GLU A 96 12.13 0.13 -1.28
N SER A 97 12.75 -0.21 -2.42
CA SER A 97 14.04 0.37 -2.84
C SER A 97 14.00 1.90 -2.94
N GLY A 98 12.82 2.47 -3.23
CA GLY A 98 12.61 3.91 -3.25
C GLY A 98 12.56 4.58 -1.88
N ARG A 99 12.41 3.84 -0.79
CA ARG A 99 12.42 4.39 0.59
C ARG A 99 13.82 4.50 1.17
N ALA A 100 14.74 3.68 0.67
CA ALA A 100 16.15 3.68 1.09
C ALA A 100 16.99 4.69 0.28
N SER A 101 16.37 5.42 -0.65
CA SER A 101 17.00 6.37 -1.57
C SER A 101 16.82 7.81 -1.13
#